data_AF-J7R410-F1
#
_entry.id   AF-J7R410-F1
#
_cell.length_a   1.000
_cell.length_b   1.000
_cell.length_c   1.000
_cell.angle_alpha   90.00
_cell.angle_beta   90.00
_cell.angle_gamma   90.00
#
_symmetry.space_group_name_H-M   'P 1'
#
loop_
_entity.id
_entity.type
_entity.pdbx_description
1 polymer ?
#
loop_
_entity_poly.entity_id
_entity_poly.type
_entity_poly.pdbx_seq_one_letter_code
_entity_poly.pdbx_strand_id
1 'polypeptide(L)'
;MSTSSSIQKTNTIEKDSAKNVETVLFDQDYITLGGRTYRRDDLLNALGPQHASAAYPQSTHRKLANPIPLGFASFSLSCLTLSLCNANVRGVTNVKLLISLFMFFGGAIELFAGLLCFVTADTYAMTVFSSFGGFWIAWGCINTDQFHSISAYSDDPQMLNNIVGFFLAGWTVFTFLMLMCSLKTSWGLFLLLTFLDLTFLMLCIGSFIDNNKAKMAGGYFGILSSVCGWYCLYYCVVTPENSYFNIKPAMMPNSPV
;
A
#
# COMPACT_ATOMS: atom_id res chain seq x y z
N MET A 1 -51.04 -36.70 -60.26
CA MET A 1 -52.01 -36.78 -59.16
C MET A 1 -51.27 -37.39 -57.97
N SER A 2 -51.03 -36.61 -56.89
CA SER A 2 -50.71 -37.08 -55.50
C SER A 2 -49.42 -37.92 -55.31
N THR A 3 -48.55 -37.83 -54.30
CA THR A 3 -48.41 -37.08 -53.03
C THR A 3 -47.01 -37.39 -52.47
N SER A 4 -46.52 -36.52 -51.60
CA SER A 4 -45.24 -36.49 -50.85
C SER A 4 -44.74 -37.79 -50.21
N SER A 5 -43.41 -37.90 -50.06
CA SER A 5 -42.80 -38.26 -48.77
C SER A 5 -41.43 -37.58 -48.60
N SER A 6 -41.32 -36.86 -47.48
CA SER A 6 -40.15 -36.14 -46.99
C SER A 6 -39.10 -37.10 -46.43
N ILE A 7 -37.83 -36.94 -46.83
CA ILE A 7 -36.68 -37.55 -46.13
C ILE A 7 -35.91 -36.44 -45.45
N GLN A 8 -36.05 -36.36 -44.12
CA GLN A 8 -35.19 -35.58 -43.23
C GLN A 8 -33.75 -36.10 -43.36
N LYS A 9 -32.82 -35.24 -43.80
CA LYS A 9 -31.39 -35.47 -43.53
C LYS A 9 -31.07 -34.89 -42.16
N THR A 10 -31.05 -35.77 -41.18
CA THR A 10 -30.46 -35.54 -39.85
C THR A 10 -28.99 -35.17 -40.04
N ASN A 11 -28.66 -33.88 -39.88
CA ASN A 11 -27.27 -33.46 -39.72
C ASN A 11 -26.82 -33.89 -38.32
N THR A 12 -26.28 -35.10 -38.21
CA THR A 12 -25.49 -35.54 -37.06
C THR A 12 -24.30 -34.61 -36.92
N ILE A 13 -24.36 -33.73 -35.93
CA ILE A 13 -23.18 -33.02 -35.42
C ILE A 13 -22.34 -34.09 -34.73
N GLU A 14 -21.33 -34.62 -35.42
CA GLU A 14 -20.26 -35.35 -34.78
C GLU A 14 -19.61 -34.41 -33.76
N LYS A 15 -19.80 -34.73 -32.47
CA LYS A 15 -18.96 -34.19 -31.39
C LYS A 15 -17.56 -34.76 -31.59
N ASP A 16 -16.78 -34.10 -32.44
CA ASP A 16 -15.35 -34.37 -32.52
C ASP A 16 -14.73 -33.97 -31.19
N SER A 17 -14.10 -34.95 -30.54
CA SER A 17 -13.47 -34.81 -29.23
C SER A 17 -12.45 -33.67 -29.30
N ALA A 18 -12.60 -32.66 -28.44
CA ALA A 18 -11.72 -31.50 -28.40
C ALA A 18 -10.27 -31.95 -28.14
N LYS A 19 -9.49 -32.12 -29.21
CA LYS A 19 -8.03 -32.28 -29.10
C LYS A 19 -7.48 -30.96 -28.60
N ASN A 20 -6.79 -31.00 -27.45
CA ASN A 20 -6.07 -29.86 -26.92
C ASN A 20 -5.10 -29.35 -28.00
N VAL A 21 -5.10 -28.03 -28.23
CA VAL A 21 -4.18 -27.41 -29.18
C VAL A 21 -2.80 -27.38 -28.53
N GLU A 22 -1.96 -28.35 -28.87
CA GLU A 22 -0.63 -28.52 -28.26
C GLU A 22 0.45 -27.62 -28.89
N THR A 23 0.20 -26.99 -30.04
CA THR A 23 1.21 -26.13 -30.70
C THR A 23 0.56 -25.05 -31.56
N VAL A 24 1.04 -23.81 -31.42
CA VAL A 24 0.69 -22.66 -32.25
C VAL A 24 1.93 -22.20 -33.00
N LEU A 25 1.90 -22.25 -34.33
CA LEU A 25 2.97 -21.77 -35.21
C LEU A 25 2.49 -20.49 -35.89
N PHE A 26 3.35 -19.47 -35.87
CA PHE A 26 3.08 -18.17 -36.48
C PHE A 26 3.96 -17.97 -37.72
N ASP A 27 3.29 -17.73 -38.84
CA ASP A 27 3.85 -17.10 -40.04
C ASP A 27 3.15 -15.74 -40.22
N GLN A 28 3.75 -14.81 -40.97
CA GLN A 28 3.25 -13.42 -41.06
C GLN A 28 1.77 -13.34 -41.50
N ASP A 29 1.34 -14.26 -42.37
CA ASP A 29 -0.03 -14.29 -42.93
C ASP A 29 -0.90 -15.47 -42.43
N TYR A 30 -0.31 -16.49 -41.77
CA TYR A 30 -1.00 -17.74 -41.43
C TYR A 30 -0.78 -18.18 -39.98
N ILE A 31 -1.84 -18.72 -39.37
CA ILE A 31 -1.84 -19.27 -38.01
C ILE A 31 -2.26 -20.75 -38.09
N THR A 32 -1.40 -21.65 -37.61
CA THR A 32 -1.71 -23.08 -37.57
C THR A 32 -2.12 -23.51 -36.16
N LEU A 33 -3.33 -24.07 -36.03
CA LEU A 33 -3.90 -24.58 -34.78
C LEU A 33 -4.27 -26.06 -34.95
N GLY A 34 -3.67 -26.94 -34.13
CA GLY A 34 -4.08 -28.36 -34.07
C GLY A 34 -4.04 -29.09 -35.42
N GLY A 35 -3.10 -28.72 -36.31
CA GLY A 35 -2.96 -29.29 -37.65
C GLY A 35 -3.80 -28.63 -38.74
N ARG A 36 -4.56 -27.57 -38.44
CA ARG A 36 -5.29 -26.76 -39.45
C ARG A 36 -4.67 -25.37 -39.57
N THR A 37 -4.41 -24.93 -40.80
CA THR A 37 -3.86 -23.60 -41.09
C THR A 37 -4.97 -22.65 -41.49
N TYR A 38 -5.01 -21.51 -40.82
CA TYR A 38 -5.98 -20.44 -41.05
C TYR A 38 -5.26 -19.19 -41.50
N ARG A 39 -5.90 -18.41 -42.38
CA ARG A 39 -5.42 -17.07 -42.71
C ARG A 39 -5.63 -16.16 -41.51
N ARG A 40 -4.61 -15.34 -41.19
CA ARG A 40 -4.64 -14.43 -40.05
C ARG A 40 -5.86 -13.50 -40.09
N ASP A 41 -6.16 -12.91 -41.24
CA ASP A 41 -7.28 -11.98 -41.41
C ASP A 41 -8.64 -12.65 -41.16
N ASP A 42 -8.83 -13.87 -41.67
CA ASP A 42 -10.08 -14.61 -41.51
C ASP A 42 -10.29 -15.06 -40.06
N LEU A 43 -9.20 -15.45 -39.39
CA LEU A 43 -9.22 -15.86 -37.99
C LEU A 43 -9.44 -14.65 -37.07
N LEU A 44 -8.82 -13.51 -37.37
CA LEU A 44 -9.04 -12.24 -36.67
C LEU A 44 -10.44 -11.67 -36.92
N ASN A 45 -11.04 -11.88 -38.10
CA ASN A 45 -12.42 -11.50 -38.37
C ASN A 45 -13.41 -12.42 -37.62
N ALA A 46 -13.13 -13.72 -37.57
CA ALA A 46 -13.93 -14.68 -36.82
C ALA A 46 -13.85 -14.49 -35.29
N LEU A 47 -12.67 -14.14 -34.77
CA LEU A 47 -12.44 -13.80 -33.36
C LEU A 47 -12.63 -12.31 -33.06
N GLY A 48 -12.94 -11.54 -34.10
CA GLY A 48 -13.02 -10.09 -34.04
C GLY A 48 -14.17 -9.64 -33.15
N PRO A 49 -14.14 -8.36 -32.71
CA PRO A 49 -15.12 -7.82 -31.77
C PRO A 49 -16.57 -7.89 -32.26
N GLN A 50 -16.81 -8.17 -33.55
CA GLN A 50 -18.16 -8.33 -34.12
C GLN A 50 -18.85 -9.65 -33.70
N HIS A 51 -18.10 -10.70 -33.34
CA HIS A 51 -18.64 -11.98 -32.86
C HIS A 51 -18.48 -12.19 -31.35
N ALA A 52 -17.72 -11.33 -30.66
CA ALA A 52 -17.78 -11.19 -29.21
C ALA A 52 -19.13 -10.58 -28.82
N SER A 53 -20.14 -11.44 -28.85
CA SER A 53 -21.54 -11.16 -28.59
C SER A 53 -21.68 -10.33 -27.31
N ALA A 54 -22.57 -9.34 -27.39
CA ALA A 54 -22.99 -8.40 -26.35
C ALA A 54 -23.66 -9.06 -25.13
N ALA A 55 -23.05 -10.10 -24.55
CA ALA A 55 -23.54 -10.85 -23.40
C ALA A 55 -22.66 -10.69 -22.15
N TYR A 56 -21.46 -10.13 -22.28
CA TYR A 56 -20.64 -9.75 -21.14
C TYR A 56 -20.18 -8.31 -21.35
N PRO A 57 -20.47 -7.37 -20.44
CA PRO A 57 -19.79 -6.09 -20.46
C PRO A 57 -18.29 -6.39 -20.40
N GLN A 58 -17.57 -6.03 -21.45
CA GLN A 58 -16.11 -5.99 -21.41
C GLN A 58 -15.77 -5.19 -20.15
N SER A 59 -15.19 -5.83 -19.15
CA SER A 59 -14.74 -5.13 -17.95
C SER A 59 -13.66 -4.17 -18.43
N THR A 60 -14.05 -2.93 -18.69
CA THR A 60 -13.08 -1.85 -18.83
C THR A 60 -12.32 -1.89 -17.51
N HIS A 61 -11.08 -2.37 -17.54
CA HIS A 61 -10.18 -2.29 -16.40
C HIS A 61 -10.01 -0.80 -16.12
N ARG A 62 -10.88 -0.24 -15.28
CA ARG A 62 -10.78 1.13 -14.83
C ARG A 62 -9.48 1.21 -14.06
N LYS A 63 -8.52 1.98 -14.59
CA LYS A 63 -7.27 2.27 -13.89
C LYS A 63 -7.63 3.12 -12.68
N LEU A 64 -7.66 2.50 -11.51
CA LEU A 64 -7.94 3.17 -10.25
C LEU A 64 -6.74 4.05 -9.85
N ALA A 65 -7.00 5.07 -9.05
CA ALA A 65 -5.95 5.90 -8.47
C ALA A 65 -5.09 5.07 -7.50
N ASN A 66 -3.81 5.41 -7.41
CA ASN A 66 -2.91 4.82 -6.42
C ASN A 66 -3.12 5.52 -5.06
N PRO A 67 -3.54 4.81 -4.01
CA PRO A 67 -3.74 5.38 -2.68
C PRO A 67 -2.44 5.56 -1.87
N ILE A 68 -1.35 4.88 -2.25
CA ILE A 68 -0.06 4.89 -1.53
C ILE A 68 0.50 6.31 -1.27
N PRO A 69 0.52 7.25 -2.24
CA PRO A 69 1.01 8.60 -1.96
C PRO A 69 0.20 9.33 -0.88
N LEU A 70 -1.11 9.07 -0.76
CA LEU A 70 -1.90 9.66 0.33
C LEU A 70 -1.45 9.13 1.71
N GLY A 71 -1.12 7.84 1.80
CA GLY A 71 -0.53 7.22 2.98
C GLY A 71 0.83 7.84 3.33
N PHE A 72 1.72 8.01 2.35
CA PHE A 72 3.00 8.68 2.60
C PHE A 72 2.84 10.13 3.04
N ALA A 73 1.87 10.88 2.50
CA ALA A 73 1.64 12.26 2.89
C ALA A 73 1.17 12.41 4.34
N SER A 74 0.18 11.60 4.72
CA SER A 74 -0.40 11.58 6.08
C SER A 74 0.63 11.15 7.13
N PHE A 75 1.33 10.06 6.86
CA PHE A 75 2.39 9.54 7.72
C PHE A 75 3.51 10.57 7.88
N SER A 76 4.06 11.09 6.77
CA SER A 76 5.28 11.92 6.82
C SER A 76 5.03 13.25 7.53
N LEU A 77 3.86 13.87 7.37
CA LEU A 77 3.51 15.12 8.08
C LEU A 77 3.38 14.90 9.58
N SER A 78 2.62 13.87 9.94
CA SER A 78 2.34 13.55 11.34
C SER A 78 3.62 13.10 12.05
N CYS A 79 4.42 12.27 11.38
CA CYS A 79 5.72 11.82 11.86
C CYS A 79 6.67 13.00 12.06
N LEU A 80 6.78 13.93 11.10
CA LEU A 80 7.65 15.10 11.22
C LEU A 80 7.31 15.93 12.46
N THR A 81 6.04 16.30 12.58
CA THR A 81 5.57 17.21 13.64
C THR A 81 5.71 16.59 15.02
N LEU A 82 5.34 15.32 15.20
CA LEU A 82 5.58 14.60 16.45
C LEU A 82 7.07 14.46 16.75
N SER A 83 7.89 14.19 15.74
CA SER A 83 9.33 13.98 15.90
C SER A 83 10.07 15.27 16.28
N LEU A 84 9.65 16.41 15.76
CA LEU A 84 10.14 17.73 16.19
C LEU A 84 9.85 17.99 17.67
N CYS A 85 8.65 17.62 18.15
CA CYS A 85 8.31 17.69 19.57
C CYS A 85 9.14 16.70 20.40
N ASN A 86 9.29 15.45 19.96
CA ASN A 86 10.10 14.45 20.66
C ASN A 86 11.58 14.85 20.75
N ALA A 87 12.11 15.51 19.71
CA ALA A 87 13.46 16.06 19.69
C ALA A 87 13.59 17.39 20.47
N ASN A 88 12.51 17.88 21.09
CA ASN A 88 12.45 19.14 21.83
C ASN A 88 12.93 20.35 21.00
N VAL A 89 12.67 20.32 19.69
CA VAL A 89 13.09 21.39 18.78
C VAL A 89 12.41 22.68 19.21
N ARG A 90 13.22 23.75 19.32
CA ARG A 90 12.77 25.07 19.84
C ARG A 90 12.18 25.01 21.26
N GLY A 91 12.48 23.96 22.03
CA GLY A 91 11.97 23.77 23.39
C GLY A 91 10.50 23.35 23.47
N VAL A 92 9.88 22.95 22.36
CA VAL A 92 8.48 22.51 22.33
C VAL A 92 8.41 21.05 22.79
N THR A 93 7.73 20.81 23.93
CA THR A 93 7.56 19.48 24.53
C THR A 93 6.10 19.02 24.57
N ASN A 94 5.16 19.91 24.23
CA ASN A 94 3.73 19.66 24.34
C ASN A 94 3.11 19.44 22.96
N VAL A 95 2.43 18.29 22.80
CA VAL A 95 1.82 17.86 21.52
C VAL A 95 0.32 18.15 21.42
N LYS A 96 -0.30 18.83 22.40
CA LYS A 96 -1.78 19.00 22.45
C LYS A 96 -2.36 19.68 21.20
N LEU A 97 -1.65 20.64 20.61
CA LEU A 97 -2.08 21.29 19.36
C LEU A 97 -2.11 20.31 18.18
N LEU A 98 -1.29 19.25 18.22
CA LEU A 98 -1.16 18.25 17.17
C LEU A 98 -2.15 17.08 17.30
N ILE A 99 -2.96 17.04 18.36
CA ILE A 99 -3.95 15.95 18.56
C ILE A 99 -4.91 15.86 17.35
N SER A 100 -5.36 17.00 16.81
CA SER A 100 -6.21 17.02 15.62
C SER A 100 -5.49 16.44 14.39
N LEU A 101 -4.20 16.74 14.23
CA LEU A 101 -3.38 16.18 13.18
C LEU A 101 -3.26 14.65 13.32
N PHE A 102 -3.03 14.15 14.54
CA PHE A 102 -2.95 12.71 14.83
C PHE A 102 -4.28 12.01 14.55
N MET A 103 -5.40 12.57 14.99
CA MET A 103 -6.71 11.91 14.82
C MET A 103 -7.19 11.91 13.37
N PHE A 104 -7.04 13.04 12.66
CA PHE A 104 -7.62 13.21 11.34
C PHE A 104 -6.67 12.88 10.21
N PHE A 105 -5.48 13.49 10.16
CA PHE A 105 -4.61 13.33 9.01
C PHE A 105 -3.72 12.09 9.15
N GLY A 106 -2.94 11.97 10.22
CA GLY A 106 -2.19 10.75 10.51
C GLY A 106 -3.10 9.56 10.80
N GLY A 107 -4.28 9.80 11.36
CA GLY A 107 -5.21 8.75 11.76
C GLY A 107 -6.17 8.35 10.65
N ALA A 108 -7.27 9.10 10.53
CA ALA A 108 -8.36 8.75 9.64
C ALA A 108 -7.94 8.72 8.16
N ILE A 109 -7.23 9.73 7.67
CA ILE A 109 -6.82 9.79 6.25
C ILE A 109 -5.81 8.69 5.91
N GLU A 110 -4.84 8.43 6.78
CA GLU A 110 -3.88 7.33 6.59
C GLU A 110 -4.58 5.96 6.59
N LEU A 111 -5.51 5.75 7.53
CA LEU A 111 -6.34 4.54 7.57
C LEU A 111 -7.18 4.38 6.29
N PHE A 112 -7.80 5.45 5.80
CA PHE A 112 -8.53 5.41 4.53
C PHE A 112 -7.61 5.08 3.35
N ALA A 113 -6.42 5.66 3.28
CA ALA A 113 -5.44 5.34 2.25
C ALA A 113 -5.05 3.84 2.31
N GLY A 114 -4.82 3.31 3.51
CA GLY A 114 -4.57 1.88 3.72
C GLY A 114 -5.73 1.00 3.27
N LEU A 115 -6.96 1.30 3.65
CA LEU A 115 -8.14 0.53 3.25
C LEU A 115 -8.37 0.56 1.73
N LEU A 116 -8.05 1.66 1.05
CA LEU A 116 -8.13 1.74 -0.41
C LEU A 116 -7.11 0.84 -1.12
N CYS A 117 -5.99 0.48 -0.47
CA CYS A 117 -5.01 -0.47 -1.01
C CYS A 117 -5.60 -1.89 -1.16
N PHE A 118 -6.67 -2.22 -0.44
CA PHE A 118 -7.42 -3.47 -0.64
C PHE A 118 -7.93 -3.59 -2.08
N VAL A 119 -8.40 -2.48 -2.66
CA VAL A 119 -8.96 -2.45 -4.01
C VAL A 119 -7.86 -2.59 -5.08
N THR A 120 -6.64 -2.13 -4.77
CA THR A 120 -5.47 -2.30 -5.64
C THR A 120 -4.71 -3.60 -5.38
N ALA A 121 -5.22 -4.47 -4.50
CA ALA A 121 -4.62 -5.73 -4.10
C ALA A 121 -3.18 -5.60 -3.54
N ASP A 122 -2.85 -4.47 -2.91
CA ASP A 122 -1.56 -4.28 -2.24
C ASP A 122 -1.70 -4.57 -0.74
N THR A 123 -1.49 -5.83 -0.37
CA THR A 123 -1.58 -6.29 1.02
C THR A 123 -0.56 -5.59 1.91
N TYR A 124 0.64 -5.34 1.41
CA TYR A 124 1.71 -4.74 2.19
C TYR A 124 1.37 -3.29 2.55
N ALA A 125 1.03 -2.47 1.55
CA ALA A 125 0.64 -1.07 1.78
C ALA A 125 -0.65 -0.98 2.62
N MET A 126 -1.62 -1.86 2.38
CA MET A 126 -2.85 -1.94 3.17
C MET A 126 -2.53 -2.15 4.66
N THR A 127 -1.70 -3.15 4.98
CA THR A 127 -1.32 -3.44 6.37
C THR A 127 -0.54 -2.28 6.98
N VAL A 128 0.47 -1.76 6.29
CA VAL A 128 1.32 -0.69 6.80
C VAL A 128 0.52 0.59 7.10
N PHE A 129 -0.19 1.14 6.12
CA PHE A 129 -0.91 2.41 6.29
C PHE A 129 -2.13 2.27 7.20
N SER A 130 -2.86 1.16 7.15
CA SER A 130 -4.01 0.97 8.06
C SER A 130 -3.54 0.83 9.51
N SER A 131 -2.45 0.11 9.76
CA SER A 131 -1.87 -0.02 11.09
C SER A 131 -1.34 1.31 11.61
N PHE A 132 -0.57 2.07 10.83
CA PHE A 132 -0.08 3.38 11.27
C PHE A 132 -1.19 4.42 11.41
N GLY A 133 -2.25 4.37 10.59
CA GLY A 133 -3.47 5.13 10.85
C GLY A 133 -4.10 4.78 12.20
N GLY A 134 -4.16 3.49 12.54
CA GLY A 134 -4.57 3.03 13.87
C GLY A 134 -3.65 3.52 15.00
N PHE A 135 -2.33 3.52 14.80
CA PHE A 135 -1.35 4.09 15.73
C PHE A 135 -1.65 5.55 16.03
N TRP A 136 -1.85 6.38 15.00
CA TRP A 136 -2.08 7.81 15.16
C TRP A 136 -3.39 8.12 15.87
N ILE A 137 -4.46 7.38 15.57
CA ILE A 137 -5.73 7.48 16.32
C ILE A 137 -5.51 7.10 17.78
N ALA A 138 -4.85 5.98 18.06
CA ALA A 138 -4.57 5.55 19.42
C ALA A 138 -3.71 6.59 20.18
N TRP A 139 -2.66 7.11 19.55
CA TRP A 139 -1.78 8.12 20.12
C TRP A 139 -2.52 9.45 20.38
N GLY A 140 -3.41 9.86 19.47
CA GLY A 140 -4.29 11.01 19.65
C GLY A 140 -5.22 10.83 20.84
N CYS A 141 -5.87 9.66 20.97
CA CYS A 141 -6.73 9.34 22.12
C CYS A 141 -5.95 9.34 23.45
N ILE A 142 -4.75 8.74 23.49
CA ILE A 142 -3.89 8.73 24.69
C ILE A 142 -3.58 10.14 25.19
N ASN A 143 -3.31 11.08 24.26
CA ASN A 143 -2.96 12.46 24.56
C ASN A 143 -4.18 13.39 24.75
N THR A 144 -5.40 12.87 24.55
CA THR A 144 -6.64 13.63 24.69
C THR A 144 -7.17 13.49 26.12
N ASP A 145 -7.41 14.62 26.79
CA ASP A 145 -7.78 14.65 28.20
C ASP A 145 -9.10 13.90 28.50
N GLN A 146 -10.02 13.84 27.53
CA GLN A 146 -11.34 13.21 27.67
C GLN A 146 -11.31 11.70 27.84
N PHE A 147 -10.25 11.02 27.36
CA PHE A 147 -10.12 9.57 27.54
C PHE A 147 -9.46 9.21 28.88
N HIS A 148 -8.98 10.21 29.62
CA HIS A 148 -8.32 10.04 30.91
C HIS A 148 -7.14 9.04 30.90
N SER A 149 -6.56 8.74 29.72
CA SER A 149 -5.56 7.68 29.57
C SER A 149 -4.27 7.98 30.30
N ILE A 150 -3.80 9.23 30.28
CA ILE A 150 -2.61 9.66 31.03
C ILE A 150 -2.99 9.99 32.47
N SER A 151 -4.10 10.69 32.71
CA SER A 151 -4.49 11.14 34.05
C SER A 151 -4.83 9.99 35.00
N ALA A 152 -5.19 8.81 34.48
CA ALA A 152 -5.42 7.61 35.28
C ALA A 152 -4.16 7.12 36.04
N TYR A 153 -2.96 7.58 35.63
CA TYR A 153 -1.69 7.22 36.24
C TYR A 153 -1.05 8.39 37.02
N SER A 154 -1.84 9.39 37.45
CA SER A 154 -1.31 10.58 38.17
C SER A 154 -0.51 10.24 39.41
N ASP A 155 -0.88 9.14 40.08
CA ASP A 155 -0.30 8.72 41.36
C ASP A 155 0.91 7.79 41.18
N ASP A 156 1.13 7.26 39.97
CA ASP A 156 2.26 6.39 39.64
C ASP A 156 2.84 6.71 38.23
N PRO A 157 3.70 7.74 38.14
CA PRO A 157 4.36 8.10 36.88
C PRO A 157 5.27 6.99 36.32
N GLN A 158 5.79 6.09 37.17
CA GLN A 158 6.64 5.00 36.71
C GLN A 158 5.79 3.93 36.00
N MET A 159 4.59 3.64 36.52
CA MET A 159 3.64 2.76 35.84
C MET A 159 3.20 3.33 34.48
N LEU A 160 2.98 4.65 34.39
CA LEU A 160 2.71 5.32 33.11
C LEU A 160 3.86 5.12 32.11
N ASN A 161 5.10 5.35 32.54
CA ASN A 161 6.28 5.18 31.70
C ASN A 161 6.42 3.72 31.21
N ASN A 162 6.13 2.74 32.08
CA ASN A 162 6.17 1.32 31.73
C ASN A 162 5.09 0.95 30.70
N ILE A 163 3.84 1.39 30.88
CA ILE A 163 2.75 1.05 29.94
C ILE A 163 2.93 1.73 28.58
N VAL A 164 3.44 2.97 28.56
CA VAL A 164 3.83 3.65 27.30
C VAL A 164 4.99 2.90 26.64
N GLY A 165 5.96 2.44 27.42
CA GLY A 165 7.03 1.56 26.94
C GLY A 165 6.50 0.27 26.30
N PHE A 166 5.52 -0.41 26.92
CA PHE A 166 4.90 -1.60 26.33
C PHE A 166 4.16 -1.31 25.03
N PHE A 167 3.45 -0.19 24.96
CA PHE A 167 2.79 0.25 23.73
C PHE A 167 3.81 0.46 22.61
N LEU A 168 4.90 1.20 22.87
CA LEU A 168 5.95 1.48 21.90
C LEU A 168 6.77 0.23 21.53
N ALA A 169 6.95 -0.72 22.46
CA ALA A 169 7.61 -1.99 22.19
C ALA A 169 6.84 -2.83 21.17
N GLY A 170 5.51 -2.90 21.29
CA GLY A 170 4.65 -3.55 20.29
C GLY A 170 4.80 -2.93 18.90
N TRP A 171 4.83 -1.60 18.82
CA TRP A 171 5.05 -0.87 17.56
C TRP A 171 6.45 -1.06 16.98
N THR A 172 7.47 -1.19 17.84
CA THR A 172 8.84 -1.52 17.41
C THR A 172 8.84 -2.90 16.72
N VAL A 173 8.25 -3.92 17.36
CA VAL A 173 8.19 -5.27 16.77
C VAL A 173 7.41 -5.27 15.45
N PHE A 174 6.25 -4.61 15.41
CA PHE A 174 5.46 -4.49 14.18
C PHE A 174 6.25 -3.82 13.05
N THR A 175 6.90 -2.68 13.35
CA THR A 175 7.67 -1.92 12.36
C THR A 175 8.85 -2.73 11.85
N PHE A 176 9.55 -3.45 12.73
CA PHE A 176 10.63 -4.36 12.34
C PHE A 176 10.15 -5.46 11.38
N LEU A 177 8.99 -6.06 11.63
CA LEU A 177 8.41 -7.06 10.72
C LEU A 177 8.11 -6.45 9.33
N MET A 178 7.54 -5.25 9.30
CA MET A 178 7.26 -4.54 8.03
C MET A 178 8.54 -4.10 7.32
N LEU A 179 9.59 -3.75 8.07
CA LEU A 179 10.91 -3.42 7.56
C LEU A 179 11.52 -4.63 6.83
N MET A 180 11.44 -5.83 7.42
CA MET A 180 11.94 -7.06 6.78
C MET A 180 11.21 -7.37 5.47
N CYS A 181 9.92 -7.06 5.39
CA CYS A 181 9.13 -7.18 4.16
C CYS A 181 9.48 -6.11 3.10
N SER A 182 10.13 -5.00 3.48
CA SER A 182 10.50 -3.91 2.57
C SER A 182 11.81 -4.14 1.80
N LEU A 183 12.59 -5.18 2.12
CA LEU A 183 13.93 -5.46 1.57
C LEU A 183 13.98 -5.73 0.05
N LYS A 184 12.82 -5.84 -0.61
CA LYS A 184 12.71 -6.01 -2.07
C LYS A 184 11.97 -4.86 -2.75
N THR A 185 11.86 -3.71 -2.08
CA THR A 185 11.10 -2.55 -2.57
C THR A 185 12.03 -1.41 -3.02
N SER A 186 11.73 -0.16 -2.65
CA SER A 186 12.60 1.01 -2.88
C SER A 186 13.48 1.29 -1.67
N TRP A 187 14.67 1.85 -1.91
CA TRP A 187 15.54 2.36 -0.84
C TRP A 187 14.84 3.43 0.00
N GLY A 188 13.97 4.24 -0.60
CA GLY A 188 13.20 5.26 0.11
C GLY A 188 12.31 4.65 1.20
N LEU A 189 11.53 3.62 0.86
CA LEU A 189 10.64 2.94 1.80
C LEU A 189 11.42 2.16 2.86
N PHE A 190 12.49 1.45 2.46
CA PHE A 190 13.35 0.74 3.41
C PHE A 190 13.97 1.68 4.44
N LEU A 191 14.54 2.81 4.00
CA LEU A 191 15.15 3.79 4.91
C LEU A 191 14.10 4.47 5.79
N LEU A 192 12.92 4.79 5.24
CA LEU A 192 11.78 5.29 6.01
C LEU A 192 11.48 4.36 7.20
N LEU A 193 11.29 3.06 6.93
CA LEU A 193 10.96 2.07 7.96
C LEU A 193 12.14 1.79 8.89
N THR A 194 13.38 1.84 8.41
CA THR A 194 14.57 1.67 9.26
C THR A 194 14.65 2.79 10.30
N PHE A 195 14.49 4.04 9.87
CA PHE A 195 14.50 5.16 10.80
C PHE A 195 13.26 5.20 11.69
N LEU A 196 12.10 4.74 11.20
CA LEU A 196 10.90 4.62 12.00
C LEU A 196 11.06 3.55 13.10
N ASP A 197 11.64 2.42 12.77
CA ASP A 197 11.93 1.34 13.72
C ASP A 197 12.86 1.83 14.84
N LEU A 198 13.94 2.52 14.47
CA LEU A 198 14.85 3.17 15.41
C LEU A 198 14.16 4.25 16.26
N THR A 199 13.17 4.96 15.68
CA THR A 199 12.37 5.95 16.40
C THR A 199 11.57 5.29 17.52
N PHE A 200 10.80 4.25 17.19
CA PHE A 200 10.02 3.51 18.19
C PHE A 200 10.91 2.84 19.24
N LEU A 201 12.03 2.24 18.82
CA LEU A 201 12.99 1.62 19.72
C LEU A 201 13.55 2.62 20.73
N MET A 202 14.00 3.79 20.28
CA MET A 202 14.58 4.81 21.16
C MET A 202 13.54 5.46 22.08
N LEU A 203 12.32 5.70 21.59
CA LEU A 203 11.22 6.17 22.43
C LEU A 203 10.81 5.13 23.49
N CYS A 204 10.80 3.85 23.11
CA CYS A 204 10.52 2.72 23.99
C CYS A 204 11.57 2.62 25.12
N ILE A 205 12.85 2.57 24.75
CA ILE A 205 13.97 2.58 25.71
C ILE A 205 13.87 3.80 26.61
N GLY A 206 13.72 5.00 26.02
CA GLY A 206 13.62 6.25 26.76
C GLY A 206 12.45 6.31 27.73
N SER A 207 11.35 5.60 27.45
CA SER A 207 10.20 5.47 28.35
C SER A 207 10.52 4.52 29.52
N PHE A 208 11.13 3.37 29.28
CA PHE A 208 11.47 2.42 30.36
C PHE A 208 12.51 2.96 31.34
N ILE A 209 13.53 3.65 30.85
CA ILE A 209 14.62 4.18 31.70
C ILE A 209 14.40 5.64 32.10
N ASP A 210 13.25 6.21 31.76
CA ASP A 210 12.88 7.63 31.95
C ASP A 210 13.97 8.63 31.53
N ASN A 211 14.56 8.43 30.35
CA ASN A 211 15.67 9.25 29.85
C ASN A 211 15.22 10.10 28.66
N ASN A 212 15.11 11.41 28.89
CA ASN A 212 14.74 12.37 27.86
C ASN A 212 15.72 12.40 26.67
N LYS A 213 17.03 12.18 26.88
CA LYS A 213 18.00 12.16 25.76
C LYS A 213 17.74 10.99 24.81
N ALA A 214 17.33 9.83 25.34
CA ALA A 214 16.93 8.70 24.51
C ALA A 214 15.64 9.01 23.73
N LYS A 215 14.65 9.65 24.37
CA LYS A 215 13.42 10.11 23.68
C LYS A 215 13.75 11.11 22.57
N MET A 216 14.68 12.04 22.82
CA MET A 216 15.16 13.00 21.81
C MET A 216 15.88 12.33 20.63
N ALA A 217 16.70 11.31 20.90
CA ALA A 217 17.35 10.53 19.85
C ALA A 217 16.29 9.88 18.93
N GLY A 218 15.22 9.32 19.51
CA GLY A 218 14.06 8.84 18.76
C GLY A 218 13.43 9.92 17.89
N GLY A 219 13.24 11.13 18.44
CA GLY A 219 12.76 12.28 17.66
C GLY A 219 13.64 12.61 16.44
N TYR A 220 14.97 12.56 16.55
CA TYR A 220 15.83 12.80 15.38
C TYR A 220 15.71 11.72 14.31
N PHE A 221 15.62 10.43 14.70
CA PHE A 221 15.36 9.36 13.75
C PHE A 221 13.99 9.54 13.07
N GLY A 222 12.98 10.00 13.79
CA GLY A 222 11.65 10.23 13.22
C GLY A 222 11.63 11.36 12.19
N ILE A 223 12.44 12.40 12.39
CA ILE A 223 12.66 13.45 11.38
C ILE A 223 13.27 12.85 10.11
N LEU A 224 14.29 11.99 10.24
CA LEU A 224 14.90 11.32 9.08
C LEU A 224 13.91 10.40 8.36
N SER A 225 13.10 9.65 9.11
CA SER A 225 12.03 8.81 8.56
C SER A 225 11.04 9.63 7.74
N SER A 226 10.60 10.78 8.27
CA SER A 226 9.70 11.70 7.55
C SER A 226 10.31 12.25 6.26
N VAL A 227 11.61 12.60 6.25
CA VAL A 227 12.29 13.06 5.03
C VAL A 227 12.32 11.95 3.97
N CYS A 228 12.58 10.71 4.35
CA CYS A 228 12.46 9.56 3.44
C CYS A 228 11.02 9.37 2.95
N GLY A 229 10.03 9.58 3.82
CA GLY A 229 8.61 9.55 3.45
C GLY A 229 8.20 10.65 2.47
N TRP A 230 8.77 11.85 2.58
CA TRP A 230 8.56 12.91 1.59
C TRP A 230 9.19 12.59 0.24
N TYR A 231 10.36 11.97 0.24
CA TYR A 231 10.94 11.43 -0.98
C TYR A 231 10.01 10.37 -1.62
N CYS A 232 9.45 9.46 -0.81
CA CYS A 232 8.49 8.45 -1.27
C CYS A 232 7.21 9.05 -1.85
N LEU A 233 6.64 10.04 -1.15
CA LEU A 233 5.49 10.78 -1.64
C LEU A 233 5.78 11.40 -3.00
N TYR A 234 6.90 12.13 -3.11
CA TYR A 234 7.19 12.90 -4.30
C TYR A 234 7.33 12.01 -5.53
N TYR A 235 8.11 10.93 -5.47
CA TYR A 235 8.25 10.05 -6.64
C TYR A 235 6.94 9.31 -6.99
N CYS A 236 6.03 9.12 -6.04
CA CYS A 236 4.73 8.49 -6.29
C CYS A 236 3.71 9.44 -6.94
N VAL A 237 3.80 10.75 -6.69
CA VAL A 237 2.86 11.76 -7.22
C VAL A 237 3.36 12.42 -8.50
N VAL A 238 4.68 12.51 -8.66
CA VAL A 238 5.29 13.23 -9.78
C VAL A 238 4.94 12.55 -11.11
N THR A 239 4.43 13.34 -12.04
CA THR A 239 4.19 12.93 -13.43
C THR A 239 4.79 13.97 -14.37
N PRO A 240 5.12 13.59 -15.62
CA PRO A 240 5.56 14.56 -16.62
C PRO A 240 4.57 15.69 -16.90
N GLU A 241 3.30 15.51 -16.54
CA GLU A 241 2.22 16.49 -16.70
C GLU A 241 2.18 17.53 -15.58
N ASN A 242 2.65 17.18 -14.37
CA ASN A 242 2.55 18.03 -13.18
C ASN A 242 3.89 18.60 -12.69
N SER A 243 5.02 18.09 -13.19
CA SER A 243 6.35 18.52 -12.74
C SER A 243 7.42 18.39 -13.83
N TYR A 244 8.37 19.33 -13.80
CA TYR A 244 9.58 19.29 -14.62
C TYR A 244 10.68 18.37 -14.03
N PHE A 245 10.60 18.07 -12.73
CA PHE A 245 11.63 17.29 -12.01
C PHE A 245 11.14 15.86 -11.73
N ASN A 246 11.35 14.95 -12.68
CA ASN A 246 10.98 13.55 -12.51
C ASN A 246 12.06 12.78 -11.72
N ILE A 247 11.81 12.56 -10.44
CA ILE A 247 12.66 11.73 -9.58
C ILE A 247 12.19 10.27 -9.70
N LYS A 248 13.05 9.39 -10.20
CA LYS A 248 12.77 7.95 -10.24
C LYS A 248 13.05 7.32 -8.87
N PRO A 249 12.25 6.31 -8.45
CA PRO A 249 12.52 5.59 -7.22
C PRO A 249 13.86 4.84 -7.35
N ALA A 250 14.72 4.99 -6.34
CA ALA A 250 15.92 4.17 -6.20
C ALA A 250 15.52 2.77 -5.74
N MET A 251 15.51 1.80 -6.65
CA MET A 251 15.10 0.42 -6.36
C MET A 251 16.22 -0.39 -5.70
N MET A 252 15.85 -1.35 -4.85
CA MET A 252 16.81 -2.29 -4.28
C MET A 252 17.25 -3.36 -5.30
N PRO A 253 18.44 -3.97 -5.13
CA PRO A 253 18.89 -5.07 -5.98
C PRO A 253 17.86 -6.21 -6.01
N ASN A 254 17.56 -6.73 -7.20
CA ASN A 254 16.59 -7.83 -7.42
C ASN A 254 15.13 -7.51 -7.02
N SER A 255 14.74 -6.23 -6.95
CA SER A 255 13.33 -5.86 -6.81
C SER A 255 12.53 -6.30 -8.06
N PRO A 256 11.42 -7.06 -7.91
CA PRO A 256 10.53 -7.36 -9.02
C PRO A 256 9.76 -6.09 -9.37
N VAL A 257 10.10 -5.49 -10.50
CA VAL A 257 9.39 -4.32 -11.06
C VAL A 257 7.98 -4.72 -11.47
#